data_AF-A0A4R4MP43-F1
#
_entry.id   AF-A0A4R4MP43-F1
#
_cell.length_a   1.000
_cell.length_b   1.000
_cell.length_c   1.000
_cell.angle_alpha   90.00
_cell.angle_beta   90.00
_cell.angle_gamma   90.00
#
_symmetry.space_group_name_H-M   'P 1'
#
loop_
_entity.id
_entity.type
_entity.pdbx_description
1 polymer ?
#
loop_
_entity_poly.entity_id
_entity_poly.type
_entity_poly.pdbx_seq_one_letter_code
_entity_poly.pdbx_strand_id
1 'polypeptide(L)'
;MRITEAAQRLGTSPRMLRYREALGLLPSTREAVSGRGRAGGHRQFGDTELRAVALALALEKRYDIGPAELAFGLRVLAEPQVQAHVRELGERIGRLSAPPTRALDFEKEKAMRLLAQRGDPLEPPVRPGRSSRHRYGPA
;
A
#
# COMPACT_ATOMS: atom_id res chain seq x y z
N MET A 1 1.86 -29.46 18.11
CA MET A 1 2.48 -29.07 19.40
C MET A 1 1.50 -28.24 20.23
N ARG A 2 1.31 -28.53 21.53
CA ARG A 2 0.41 -27.72 22.40
C ARG A 2 1.04 -26.35 22.73
N ILE A 3 0.24 -25.35 23.10
CA ILE A 3 0.74 -23.99 23.41
C ILE A 3 1.82 -23.96 24.50
N THR A 4 1.73 -24.83 25.51
CA THR A 4 2.70 -24.94 26.59
C THR A 4 4.04 -25.48 26.12
N GLU A 5 4.00 -26.49 25.25
CA GLU A 5 5.16 -27.12 24.64
C GLU A 5 5.84 -26.18 23.63
N ALA A 6 5.03 -25.46 22.83
CA ALA A 6 5.51 -24.42 21.93
C ALA A 6 6.21 -23.28 22.69
N ALA A 7 5.62 -22.84 23.81
CA ALA A 7 6.20 -21.82 24.67
C ALA A 7 7.56 -22.23 25.22
N GLN A 8 7.67 -23.47 25.73
CA GLN A 8 8.94 -24.03 26.21
C GLN A 8 9.99 -24.08 25.11
N ARG A 9 9.65 -24.59 23.92
CA ARG A 9 10.58 -24.70 22.79
C ARG A 9 11.09 -23.34 22.28
N LEU A 10 10.25 -22.31 22.38
CA LEU A 10 10.56 -20.95 21.94
C LEU A 10 11.17 -20.08 23.05
N GLY A 11 11.34 -20.60 24.26
CA GLY A 11 11.86 -19.84 25.40
C GLY A 11 10.95 -18.67 25.80
N THR A 12 9.63 -18.80 25.61
CA THR A 12 8.64 -17.75 25.93
C THR A 12 7.56 -18.29 26.85
N SER A 13 6.63 -17.43 27.30
CA SER A 13 5.51 -17.86 28.14
C SER A 13 4.26 -18.18 27.31
N PRO A 14 3.42 -19.14 27.74
CA PRO A 14 2.14 -19.41 27.07
C PRO A 14 1.23 -18.18 27.01
N ARG A 15 1.27 -17.32 28.03
CA ARG A 15 0.55 -16.04 28.06
C ARG A 15 1.01 -15.12 26.92
N MET A 16 2.32 -15.05 26.70
CA MET A 16 2.90 -14.22 25.66
C MET A 16 2.58 -14.74 24.25
N LEU A 17 2.56 -16.07 24.04
CA LEU A 17 2.07 -16.64 22.78
C LEU A 17 0.61 -16.27 22.49
N ARG A 18 -0.27 -16.32 23.51
CA ARG A 18 -1.66 -15.88 23.36
C ARG A 18 -1.77 -14.38 23.04
N TYR A 19 -0.92 -13.56 23.65
CA TYR A 19 -0.88 -12.13 23.37
C TYR A 19 -0.50 -11.86 21.92
N ARG A 20 0.53 -12.54 21.39
CA ARG A 20 0.93 -12.43 19.97
C ARG A 20 -0.15 -12.90 19.01
N GLU A 21 -0.87 -13.97 19.35
CA GLU A 21 -2.03 -14.43 18.57
C GLU A 21 -3.15 -13.38 18.55
N ALA A 22 -3.47 -12.75 19.69
CA ALA A 22 -4.46 -11.68 19.75
C ALA A 22 -4.07 -10.45 18.92
N LEU A 23 -2.77 -10.23 18.70
CA LEU A 23 -2.23 -9.17 17.83
C LEU A 23 -2.18 -9.55 16.35
N GLY A 24 -2.54 -10.78 15.97
CA GLY A 24 -2.47 -11.24 14.58
C GLY A 24 -1.06 -11.60 14.10
N LEU A 25 -0.09 -11.76 15.01
CA LEU A 25 1.28 -12.20 14.69
C LEU A 25 1.40 -13.71 14.47
N LEU A 26 0.31 -14.42 14.65
CA LEU A 26 0.18 -15.86 14.46
C LEU A 26 -1.07 -16.10 13.62
N PRO A 27 -1.04 -17.00 12.63
CA PRO A 27 -2.27 -17.42 11.98
C PRO A 27 -3.21 -17.97 13.06
N SER A 28 -4.44 -17.46 13.07
CA SER A 28 -5.51 -17.97 13.92
C SER A 28 -5.53 -19.48 13.73
N THR A 29 -5.25 -20.26 14.79
CA THR A 29 -5.20 -21.74 14.73
C THR A 29 -6.60 -22.36 14.54
N ARG A 30 -7.53 -21.61 13.94
CA ARG A 30 -8.93 -21.91 13.69
C ARG A 30 -9.32 -21.90 12.20
N GLU A 31 -8.48 -21.44 11.28
CA GLU A 31 -8.94 -21.19 9.89
C GLU A 31 -8.09 -21.85 8.80
N ALA A 32 -7.39 -22.93 9.13
CA ALA A 32 -7.01 -23.88 8.10
C ALA A 32 -8.15 -24.90 7.98
N VAL A 33 -9.00 -24.70 6.96
CA VAL A 33 -9.90 -25.69 6.33
C VAL A 33 -11.33 -25.78 6.88
N SER A 34 -12.26 -25.41 6.00
CA SER A 34 -13.68 -25.83 5.92
C SER A 34 -14.73 -25.15 6.80
N GLY A 35 -15.71 -24.54 6.13
CA GLY A 35 -17.01 -24.25 6.72
C GLY A 35 -17.67 -25.53 7.25
N ARG A 36 -18.36 -25.36 8.39
CA ARG A 36 -18.94 -26.39 9.27
C ARG A 36 -17.96 -26.99 10.28
N GLY A 37 -18.08 -26.52 11.51
CA GLY A 37 -18.01 -27.44 12.66
C GLY A 37 -17.11 -27.01 13.81
N ARG A 38 -17.78 -26.63 14.89
CA ARG A 38 -17.50 -27.08 16.26
C ARG A 38 -16.28 -26.49 16.98
N ALA A 39 -16.61 -25.62 17.92
CA ALA A 39 -15.83 -25.32 19.11
C ALA A 39 -15.31 -26.62 19.77
N GLY A 40 -14.02 -26.64 20.16
CA GLY A 40 -13.52 -27.61 21.14
C GLY A 40 -12.13 -28.22 20.90
N GLY A 41 -11.45 -27.95 19.79
CA GLY A 41 -10.09 -28.47 19.54
C GLY A 41 -9.01 -27.70 20.30
N HIS A 42 -8.20 -28.38 21.12
CA HIS A 42 -7.00 -27.79 21.73
C HIS A 42 -6.05 -27.26 20.64
N ARG A 43 -5.68 -25.98 20.70
CA ARG A 43 -4.79 -25.30 19.72
C ARG A 43 -3.51 -26.10 19.46
N GLN A 44 -3.22 -26.34 18.19
CA GLN A 44 -2.01 -27.05 17.76
C GLN A 44 -1.12 -26.11 16.95
N PHE A 45 0.09 -25.85 17.44
CA PHE A 45 1.15 -25.19 16.69
C PHE A 45 1.85 -26.25 15.83
N GLY A 46 1.89 -26.03 14.51
CA GLY A 46 2.74 -26.78 13.59
C GLY A 46 4.10 -26.11 13.44
N ASP A 47 4.98 -26.72 12.65
CA ASP A 47 6.34 -26.19 12.45
C ASP A 47 6.37 -24.85 11.71
N THR A 48 5.40 -24.59 10.85
CA THR A 48 5.28 -23.30 10.14
C THR A 48 4.97 -22.17 11.11
N GLU A 49 4.03 -22.39 12.04
CA GLU A 49 3.69 -21.43 13.09
C GLU A 49 4.87 -21.18 14.02
N LEU A 50 5.58 -22.24 14.42
CA LEU A 50 6.77 -22.13 15.26
C LEU A 50 7.88 -21.30 14.58
N ARG A 51 8.12 -21.51 13.28
CA ARG A 51 9.08 -20.70 12.50
C ARG A 51 8.66 -19.23 12.42
N ALA A 52 7.36 -18.96 12.24
CA ALA A 52 6.84 -17.60 12.21
C ALA A 52 7.04 -16.88 13.56
N VAL A 53 6.78 -17.55 14.69
CA VAL A 53 7.04 -16.97 16.02
C VAL A 53 8.53 -16.75 16.26
N ALA A 54 9.38 -17.70 15.86
CA ALA A 54 10.82 -17.56 15.99
C ALA A 54 11.34 -16.34 15.21
N LEU A 55 10.81 -16.10 14.00
CA LEU A 55 11.12 -14.90 13.22
C LEU A 55 10.63 -13.62 13.92
N ALA A 56 9.39 -13.61 14.41
CA ALA A 56 8.85 -12.46 15.14
C ALA A 56 9.73 -12.10 16.36
N LEU A 57 10.11 -13.09 17.16
CA LEU A 57 11.03 -12.91 18.30
C LEU A 57 12.40 -12.36 17.88
N ALA A 58 12.92 -12.83 16.75
CA ALA A 58 14.19 -12.34 16.22
C ALA A 58 14.09 -10.87 15.77
N LEU A 59 12.97 -10.47 15.15
CA LEU A 59 12.73 -9.08 14.75
C LEU A 59 12.54 -8.16 15.96
N GLU A 60 11.73 -8.58 16.94
CA GLU A 60 11.53 -7.86 18.21
C GLU A 60 12.88 -7.57 18.88
N LYS A 61 13.75 -8.58 18.99
CA LYS A 61 15.10 -8.41 19.57
C LYS A 61 16.01 -7.54 18.70
N ARG A 62 15.98 -7.71 17.37
CA ARG A 62 16.90 -7.01 16.45
C ARG A 62 16.64 -5.51 16.39
N TYR A 63 15.37 -5.12 16.43
CA TYR A 63 14.95 -3.73 16.29
C TYR A 63 14.59 -3.07 17.62
N ASP A 64 14.71 -3.80 18.73
CA ASP A 64 14.31 -3.35 20.07
C ASP A 64 12.86 -2.85 20.09
N ILE A 65 11.96 -3.65 19.53
CA ILE A 65 10.53 -3.36 19.42
C ILE A 65 9.70 -4.39 20.18
N GLY A 66 8.56 -3.94 20.69
CA GLY A 66 7.54 -4.79 21.27
C GLY A 66 6.68 -5.51 20.22
N PRO A 67 5.95 -6.56 20.64
CA PRO A 67 5.07 -7.31 19.75
C PRO A 67 3.93 -6.46 19.15
N ALA A 68 3.43 -5.45 19.87
CA ALA A 68 2.40 -4.55 19.35
C ALA A 68 2.91 -3.68 18.20
N GLU A 69 4.15 -3.23 18.27
CA GLU A 69 4.79 -2.41 17.22
C GLU A 69 5.05 -3.25 15.97
N LEU A 70 5.53 -4.48 16.14
CA LEU A 70 5.69 -5.42 15.04
C LEU A 70 4.34 -5.73 14.36
N ALA A 71 3.29 -5.96 15.15
CA ALA A 71 1.94 -6.20 14.64
C ALA A 71 1.41 -4.99 13.87
N PHE A 72 1.63 -3.78 14.39
CA PHE A 72 1.28 -2.56 13.68
C PHE A 72 2.09 -2.39 12.38
N GLY A 73 3.37 -2.74 12.38
CA GLY A 73 4.20 -2.76 11.17
C GLY A 73 3.64 -3.70 10.09
N LEU A 74 3.20 -4.91 10.45
CA LEU A 74 2.53 -5.81 9.51
C LEU A 74 1.19 -5.23 9.02
N ARG A 75 0.44 -4.58 9.91
CA ARG A 75 -0.82 -3.91 9.56
C ARG A 75 -0.61 -2.79 8.53
N VAL A 76 0.44 -1.99 8.69
CA VAL A 76 0.84 -0.96 7.72
C VAL A 76 1.14 -1.56 6.34
N LEU A 77 1.69 -2.78 6.29
CA LEU A 77 1.97 -3.48 5.04
C LEU A 77 0.72 -4.13 4.42
N ALA A 78 -0.24 -4.58 5.24
CA ALA A 78 -1.42 -5.31 4.80
C ALA A 78 -2.63 -4.40 4.47
N GLU A 79 -2.79 -3.27 5.15
CA GLU A 79 -3.94 -2.37 5.01
C GLU A 79 -3.56 -1.08 4.26
N PRO A 80 -3.99 -0.89 2.99
CA PRO A 80 -3.60 0.26 2.17
C PRO A 80 -3.95 1.62 2.79
N GLN A 81 -5.09 1.69 3.51
CA GLN A 81 -5.50 2.92 4.19
C GLN A 81 -4.58 3.27 5.36
N VAL A 82 -4.17 2.28 6.15
CA VAL A 82 -3.22 2.49 7.26
C VAL A 82 -1.86 2.94 6.70
N GLN A 83 -1.42 2.30 5.61
CA GLN A 83 -0.20 2.68 4.91
C GLN A 83 -0.21 4.14 4.46
N ALA A 84 -1.30 4.59 3.84
CA ALA A 84 -1.44 5.95 3.35
C ALA A 84 -1.33 6.99 4.48
N HIS A 85 -2.02 6.76 5.60
CA HIS A 85 -1.98 7.68 6.75
C HIS A 85 -0.61 7.71 7.44
N VAL A 86 0.04 6.56 7.63
CA VAL A 86 1.39 6.50 8.22
C VAL A 86 2.42 7.17 7.31
N ARG A 87 2.26 7.03 5.98
CA ARG A 87 3.10 7.73 5.01
C ARG A 87 2.90 9.23 5.07
N GLU A 88 1.66 9.70 5.11
CA GLU A 88 1.33 11.13 5.26
C GLU A 88 1.95 11.71 6.53
N LEU A 89 1.85 11.00 7.66
CA LEU A 89 2.52 11.41 8.89
C LEU A 89 4.03 11.51 8.69
N GLY A 90 4.66 10.50 8.07
CA GLY A 90 6.08 10.46 7.76
C GLY A 90 6.55 11.61 6.87
N GLU A 91 5.74 12.00 5.88
CA GLU A 91 5.97 13.17 5.02
C GLU A 91 5.87 14.48 5.83
N ARG A 92 4.84 14.63 6.67
CA ARG A 92 4.63 15.83 7.51
C ARG A 92 5.75 16.06 8.53
N ILE A 93 6.32 14.99 9.10
CA ILE A 93 7.44 15.09 10.05
C ILE A 93 8.82 15.09 9.37
N GLY A 94 8.86 15.08 8.03
CA GLY A 94 10.11 15.12 7.25
C GLY A 94 10.95 13.85 7.32
N ARG A 95 10.40 12.72 7.78
CA ARG A 95 11.11 11.43 7.82
C ARG A 95 11.00 10.63 6.53
N LEU A 96 9.96 10.85 5.75
CA LEU A 96 9.79 10.25 4.42
C LEU A 96 9.82 11.36 3.37
N SER A 97 10.55 11.13 2.29
CA SER A 97 10.41 11.95 1.10
C SER A 97 9.16 11.50 0.34
N ALA A 98 8.42 12.47 -0.21
CA ALA A 98 7.29 12.18 -1.08
C ALA A 98 7.74 11.23 -2.21
N PRO A 99 6.90 10.26 -2.63
CA PRO A 99 7.29 9.30 -3.64
C PRO A 99 7.74 10.03 -4.92
N PRO A 100 8.82 9.57 -5.58
CA PRO A 100 9.36 10.21 -6.78
C PRO A 100 8.33 10.26 -7.93
N THR A 101 7.30 9.43 -7.91
CA THR A 101 6.18 9.47 -8.86
C THR A 101 5.48 10.83 -8.88
N ARG A 102 5.31 11.50 -7.73
CA ARG A 102 4.73 12.87 -7.71
C ARG A 102 5.63 13.90 -8.40
N ALA A 103 6.95 13.74 -8.31
CA ALA A 103 7.89 14.60 -9.05
C ALA A 103 7.85 14.32 -10.56
N LEU A 104 7.76 13.04 -10.94
CA LEU A 104 7.64 12.62 -12.35
C LEU A 104 6.30 13.04 -12.97
N ASP A 105 5.20 13.01 -12.21
CA ASP A 105 3.89 13.48 -12.65
C ASP A 105 3.90 14.99 -12.90
N PHE A 106 4.55 15.77 -12.02
CA PHE A 106 4.76 17.20 -12.22
C PHE A 106 5.59 17.51 -13.47
N GLU A 107 6.69 16.78 -13.70
CA GLU A 107 7.50 16.92 -14.91
C GLU A 107 6.73 16.56 -16.18
N LYS A 108 5.92 15.49 -16.12
CA LYS A 108 5.04 15.09 -17.21
C LYS A 108 3.98 16.16 -17.52
N GLU A 109 3.31 16.70 -16.50
CA GLU A 109 2.34 17.78 -16.68
C GLU A 109 2.98 19.04 -17.27
N LYS A 110 4.18 19.40 -16.82
CA LYS A 110 4.95 20.52 -17.37
C LYS A 110 5.29 20.29 -18.85
N ALA A 111 5.76 19.09 -19.19
CA ALA A 111 6.05 18.72 -20.59
C ALA A 111 4.79 18.77 -21.46
N MET A 112 3.65 18.29 -20.97
CA MET A 112 2.37 18.35 -21.67
C MET A 112 1.89 19.78 -21.90
N ARG A 113 2.05 20.68 -20.90
CA ARG A 113 1.74 22.12 -21.08
C ARG A 113 2.63 22.78 -22.13
N LEU A 114 3.92 22.47 -22.14
CA LEU A 114 4.85 23.00 -23.13
C LEU A 114 4.53 22.51 -24.55
N LEU A 115 4.11 21.25 -24.70
CA LEU A 115 3.66 20.71 -25.99
C LEU A 115 2.35 21.37 -26.46
N ALA A 116 1.39 21.57 -25.55
CA ALA A 116 0.14 22.26 -25.85
C ALA A 116 0.35 23.73 -26.27
N GLN A 117 1.31 24.43 -25.65
CA GLN A 117 1.67 25.81 -26.01
C GLN A 117 2.44 25.92 -27.33
N ARG A 118 3.12 24.84 -27.75
CA ARG A 118 3.83 24.77 -29.04
C ARG A 118 2.92 24.38 -30.21
N GLY A 119 1.69 23.98 -29.92
CA GLY A 119 0.68 23.55 -30.87
C GLY A 119 -0.37 24.60 -31.19
N ASP A 120 -0.01 25.89 -31.17
CA ASP A 120 -0.90 26.95 -31.66
C ASP A 120 -1.08 26.80 -33.18
N PRO A 121 -2.28 26.49 -33.70
CA PRO A 121 -2.50 26.37 -35.13
C PRO A 121 -2.45 27.77 -35.74
N LEU A 122 -1.62 27.92 -36.78
CA LEU A 122 -1.62 29.02 -37.73
C LEU A 122 -3.06 29.54 -37.97
N GLU A 123 -3.25 30.84 -37.75
CA GLU A 123 -4.49 31.55 -38.09
C GLU A 123 -5.04 31.08 -39.44
N PRO A 124 -6.34 30.76 -39.56
CA PRO A 124 -6.92 30.46 -40.86
C PRO A 124 -6.90 31.74 -41.74
N PRO A 125 -6.58 31.63 -43.04
CA PRO A 125 -6.46 32.78 -43.90
C PRO A 125 -7.80 33.52 -44.03
N VAL A 126 -7.76 34.82 -43.71
CA VAL A 126 -8.83 35.79 -43.92
C VAL A 126 -9.29 35.71 -45.38
N ARG A 127 -10.57 35.39 -45.61
CA ARG A 127 -11.18 35.44 -46.95
C ARG A 127 -11.55 36.88 -47.28
N PRO A 128 -10.97 37.53 -48.30
CA PRO A 128 -11.45 38.83 -48.75
C PRO A 128 -12.81 38.68 -49.44
N GLY A 129 -13.72 39.57 -49.07
CA GLY A 129 -15.12 39.58 -49.48
C GLY A 129 -15.36 39.86 -50.97
N ARG A 130 -16.57 39.45 -51.38
CA ARG A 130 -17.29 39.72 -52.64
C ARG A 130 -16.90 41.03 -53.35
N SER A 131 -16.70 40.94 -54.67
CA SER A 131 -17.14 42.00 -55.58
C SER A 131 -17.99 41.41 -56.71
N SER A 132 -19.29 41.59 -56.55
CA SER A 132 -20.30 41.56 -57.60
C SER A 132 -19.96 42.53 -58.73
N ARG A 133 -19.86 42.06 -59.98
CA ARG A 133 -20.11 42.91 -61.15
C ARG A 133 -21.01 42.21 -62.15
N HIS A 134 -22.22 42.74 -62.22
CA HIS A 134 -23.19 42.53 -63.29
C HIS A 134 -22.64 43.08 -64.62
N ARG A 135 -22.53 42.17 -65.60
CA ARG A 135 -23.18 42.18 -66.93
C ARG A 135 -23.70 43.53 -67.47
N TYR A 136 -23.19 43.93 -68.64
CA TYR A 136 -23.88 44.35 -69.90
C TYR A 136 -22.78 44.21 -70.99
N GLY A 137 -22.91 43.56 -72.15
CA GLY A 137 -24.01 43.48 -73.13
C GLY A 137 -23.54 44.18 -74.43
N PRO A 138 -23.52 43.56 -75.62
CA PRO A 138 -22.71 43.99 -76.78
C PRO A 138 -23.47 44.84 -77.84
N ALA A 139 -22.68 45.28 -78.83
CA ALA A 139 -22.97 45.87 -80.16
C ALA A 139 -22.81 47.40 -80.26
#